data_AF-A0A920UKQ7-F1
#
_entry.id   AF-A0A920UKQ7-F1
#
_cell.length_a   1.000
_cell.length_b   1.000
_cell.length_c   1.000
_cell.angle_alpha   90.00
_cell.angle_beta   90.00
_cell.angle_gamma   90.00
#
_symmetry.space_group_name_H-M   'P 1'
#
loop_
_entity.id
_entity.type
_entity.pdbx_description
1 polymer ?
#
loop_
_entity_poly.entity_id
_entity_poly.type
_entity_poly.pdbx_seq_one_letter_code
_entity_poly.pdbx_strand_id
1 'polypeptide(L)' 'MNNLKDIYIENLQPVNLENKKCIVRVDFNVPLSDENELLDDTRIKTVKKTIDFFKF' A
#
# COMPACT_ATOMS: atom_id res chain seq x y z
N MET A 1 4.78 19.21 4.80
CA MET A 1 4.48 17.86 5.32
C MET A 1 3.29 17.34 4.51
N ASN A 2 3.56 16.60 3.44
CA ASN A 2 2.52 16.18 2.51
C ASN A 2 1.69 15.08 3.17
N ASN A 3 0.52 15.48 3.68
CA ASN A 3 -0.49 14.57 4.20
C ASN A 3 -0.88 13.60 3.09
N LEU A 4 -1.02 12.33 3.45
CA LEU A 4 -1.41 11.19 2.61
C LEU A 4 -2.84 11.30 2.03
N LYS A 5 -3.36 12.51 1.82
CA LYS A 5 -4.75 12.79 1.43
C LYS A 5 -5.06 12.44 -0.02
N ASP A 6 -4.07 12.08 -0.82
CA ASP A 6 -4.27 11.89 -2.26
C ASP A 6 -4.16 10.42 -2.67
N ILE A 7 -4.76 9.50 -1.88
CA ILE A 7 -5.11 8.18 -2.39
C ILE A 7 -6.39 8.36 -3.21
N TYR A 8 -6.24 8.53 -4.51
CA TYR A 8 -7.35 8.56 -5.45
C TYR A 8 -8.03 7.18 -5.50
N ILE A 9 -9.16 7.04 -4.81
CA ILE A 9 -10.12 5.97 -5.03
C ILE A 9 -11.24 6.58 -5.88
N GLU A 10 -11.42 6.08 -7.10
CA GLU A 10 -12.34 6.61 -8.11
C GLU A 10 -13.85 6.46 -7.78
N ASN A 11 -14.22 6.26 -6.51
CA ASN A 11 -15.60 6.31 -6.06
C ASN A 11 -15.69 6.96 -4.68
N LEU A 12 -16.23 8.19 -4.66
CA LEU A 12 -16.50 9.05 -3.51
C LEU A 12 -17.57 8.51 -2.55
N GLN A 13 -17.58 7.22 -2.26
CA GLN A 13 -18.43 6.63 -1.24
C GLN A 13 -17.54 6.00 -0.16
N PRO A 14 -17.74 6.32 1.13
CA PRO A 14 -17.07 5.60 2.19
C PRO A 14 -17.47 4.12 2.09
N VAL A 15 -16.54 3.28 1.65
CA VAL A 15 -16.72 1.84 1.60
C VAL A 15 -16.49 1.31 3.01
N ASN A 16 -17.50 0.71 3.63
CA ASN A 16 -17.30 -0.06 4.87
C ASN A 16 -16.51 -1.33 4.52
N LEU A 17 -15.34 -1.50 5.12
CA LEU A 17 -14.42 -2.62 4.87
C LEU A 17 -14.38 -3.63 6.03
N GLU A 18 -15.18 -3.39 7.07
CA GLU A 18 -15.29 -4.27 8.23
C GLU A 18 -15.73 -5.68 7.81
N ASN A 19 -14.96 -6.69 8.25
CA ASN A 19 -15.19 -8.10 7.93
C ASN A 19 -15.21 -8.43 6.42
N LYS A 20 -14.62 -7.57 5.58
CA LYS A 20 -14.53 -7.81 4.13
C LYS A 20 -13.14 -8.28 3.73
N LYS A 21 -13.09 -9.21 2.78
CA LYS A 21 -11.85 -9.57 2.08
C LYS A 21 -11.59 -8.51 1.00
N CYS A 22 -10.41 -7.90 1.05
CA CYS A 22 -10.01 -6.84 0.13
C CYS A 22 -8.84 -7.30 -0.75
N ILE A 23 -8.90 -7.02 -2.05
CA ILE A 23 -7.76 -7.18 -2.96
C ILE A 23 -7.08 -5.83 -3.08
N VAL A 24 -5.81 -5.76 -2.68
CA VAL A 24 -5.02 -4.52 -2.75
C VAL A 24 -3.99 -4.68 -3.86
N ARG A 25 -4.09 -3.86 -4.90
CA ARG A 25 -3.07 -3.78 -5.96
C ARG A 25 -1.96 -2.86 -5.49
N VAL A 26 -0.74 -3.39 -5.40
CA VAL A 26 0.44 -2.70 -4.88
C VAL A 26 1.55 -2.64 -5.94
N ASP A 27 2.41 -1.62 -5.84
CA ASP A 27 3.68 -1.56 -6.57
C ASP A 27 4.81 -2.12 -5.70
N PHE A 28 5.20 -3.36 -5.96
CA PHE A 28 6.36 -4.02 -5.34
C PHE A 28 7.50 -4.24 -6.35
N ASN A 29 7.57 -3.42 -7.40
CA ASN A 29 8.72 -3.43 -8.28
C ASN A 29 9.90 -2.72 -7.59
N VAL A 30 10.62 -3.45 -6.74
CA VAL A 30 11.77 -2.97 -5.95
C VAL A 30 13.09 -3.50 -6.52
N PRO A 31 14.19 -2.73 -6.42
CA PRO A 31 15.50 -3.19 -6.89
C PRO A 31 16.03 -4.31 -6.00
N LEU A 32 16.57 -5.35 -6.63
CA LEU A 32 17.23 -6.48 -5.99
C LEU A 32 18.71 -6.52 -6.38
N SER A 33 19.55 -7.07 -5.52
CA SER A 33 20.93 -7.45 -5.84
C SER A 33 20.95 -8.72 -6.72
N ASP A 34 22.14 -9.08 -7.21
CA ASP A 34 22.34 -10.32 -7.97
C ASP A 34 22.06 -11.58 -7.11
N GLU A 35 22.19 -11.48 -5.80
CA GLU A 35 21.86 -12.50 -4.81
C GLU A 35 20.38 -12.52 -4.38
N ASN A 36 19.53 -11.70 -5.02
CA ASN A 36 18.11 -11.51 -4.69
C ASN A 36 17.87 -10.82 -3.33
N GLU A 37 18.80 -9.99 -2.86
CA GLU A 37 18.60 -9.19 -1.65
C GLU A 37 17.93 -7.85 -1.98
N LEU A 38 17.09 -7.34 -1.08
CA LEU A 38 16.46 -6.03 -1.24
C LEU A 38 17.51 -4.91 -1.10
N LEU A 39 17.67 -4.09 -2.14
CA LEU A 39 18.55 -2.93 -2.11
C LEU A 39 17.85 -1.66 -1.60
N ASP A 40 16.54 -1.54 -1.87
CA ASP A 40 15.70 -0.43 -1.41
C ASP A 40 14.25 -0.91 -1.19
N ASP A 41 13.73 -0.70 0.02
CA ASP A 41 12.39 -1.10 0.44
C ASP A 41 11.37 0.05 0.49
N THR A 42 11.73 1.23 -0.03
CA THR A 42 10.91 2.45 0.04
C THR A 42 9.49 2.22 -0.52
N ARG A 43 9.35 1.47 -1.62
CA ARG A 43 8.03 1.15 -2.22
C ARG A 43 7.20 0.24 -1.31
N ILE A 44 7.84 -0.74 -0.66
CA ILE A 44 7.18 -1.64 0.31
C ILE A 44 6.71 -0.83 1.53
N LYS A 45 7.60 0.01 2.11
CA LYS A 45 7.28 0.87 3.26
C LYS A 45 6.15 1.85 2.98
N THR A 46 6.04 2.36 1.75
CA THR A 46 4.96 3.27 1.35
C THR A 46 3.60 2.58 1.41
N VAL A 47 3.53 1.33 0.95
CA VAL A 47 2.30 0.51 0.95
C VAL A 47 1.84 0.11 2.36
N LYS A 48 2.76 0.02 3.33
CA LYS A 48 2.44 -0.38 4.71
C LYS A 48 1.31 0.46 5.32
N LYS A 49 1.26 1.76 5.05
CA LYS A 49 0.21 2.67 5.56
C LYS A 49 -1.19 2.24 5.12
N THR A 50 -1.32 1.80 3.87
CA THR A 50 -2.58 1.29 3.30
C THR A 50 -2.95 -0.07 3.91
N ILE A 51 -1.98 -0.96 4.13
CA ILE A 51 -2.23 -2.26 4.79
C ILE A 51 -2.66 -2.06 6.25
N ASP A 52 -1.98 -1.17 6.99
CA ASP A 52 -2.30 -0.88 8.39
C ASP A 52 -3.72 -0.28 8.54
N PHE A 53 -4.20 0.46 7.54
CA PHE A 53 -5.58 0.95 7.50
C PHE A 53 -6.62 -0.19 7.42
N PHE A 54 -6.28 -1.32 6.81
CA PHE A 54 -7.18 -2.49 6.73
C PHE A 54 -7.06 -3.44 7.93
N LYS A 55 -5.98 -3.35 8.71
CA LYS A 55 -5.78 -4.17 9.90
C LYS A 55 -6.63 -3.64 11.05
N PHE A 56 -7.89 -4.04 11.06
CA PHE A 56 -8.75 -4.04 12.25
C PHE A 56 -8.61 -5.39 12.96
#